data_AF-A0A8E6B8F9-F1
#
_entry.id   AF-A0A8E6B8F9-F1
#
_cell.length_a   1.000
_cell.length_b   1.000
_cell.length_c   1.000
_cell.angle_alpha   90.00
_cell.angle_beta   90.00
_cell.angle_gamma   90.00
#
_symmetry.space_group_name_H-M   'P 1'
#
loop_
_entity.id
_entity.type
_entity.pdbx_description
1 polymer ?
#
loop_
_entity_poly.entity_id
_entity_poly.type
_entity_poly.pdbx_seq_one_letter_code
_entity_poly.pdbx_strand_id
1 'polypeptide(L)' 'MPKLLVSNELRTLLQPLIPVPKKRSFRNPGRKRLEDRQTLTGIIFVLRFNIPWNQLPRRIGLWLCSQLSTPFT' A
#
# COMPACT_ATOMS: atom_id res chain seq x y z
N MET A 1 -8.09 16.58 0.97
CA MET A 1 -8.08 15.11 1.08
C MET A 1 -7.60 14.55 -0.26
N PRO A 2 -6.53 13.72 -0.34
CA PRO A 2 -6.12 13.16 -1.63
C PRO A 2 -7.23 12.27 -2.17
N LYS A 3 -7.63 12.49 -3.42
CA LYS A 3 -8.67 11.68 -4.07
C LYS A 3 -8.17 10.25 -4.15
N LEU A 4 -8.89 9.32 -3.50
CA LEU A 4 -8.62 7.89 -3.66
C LEU A 4 -8.80 7.58 -5.14
N LEU A 5 -7.69 7.27 -5.83
CA LEU A 5 -7.72 6.95 -7.26
C LEU A 5 -8.45 5.63 -7.51
N VAL A 6 -8.55 4.78 -6.49
CA VAL A 6 -9.25 3.50 -6.51
C VAL A 6 -10.64 3.67 -5.92
N SER A 7 -11.68 3.62 -6.77
CA SER A 7 -13.08 3.56 -6.34
C SER A 7 -13.37 2.23 -5.63
N ASN A 8 -14.41 2.20 -4.80
CA ASN A 8 -14.86 0.96 -4.14
C ASN A 8 -15.22 -0.12 -5.16
N GLU A 9 -15.87 0.27 -6.26
CA GLU A 9 -16.26 -0.64 -7.34
C GLU A 9 -15.06 -1.33 -8.00
N LEU A 10 -14.03 -0.55 -8.36
CA LEU A 10 -12.81 -1.09 -8.95
C LEU A 10 -12.12 -2.06 -7.98
N ARG A 11 -12.10 -1.73 -6.68
CA ARG A 11 -11.59 -2.64 -5.66
C ARG A 11 -12.38 -3.94 -5.61
N THR A 12 -13.71 -3.90 -5.64
CA THR A 12 -14.55 -5.10 -5.61
C THR A 12 -14.25 -6.03 -6.78
N LEU A 13 -14.00 -5.47 -7.96
CA LEU A 13 -13.60 -6.24 -9.14
C LEU A 13 -12.20 -6.86 -9.02
N LEU A 14 -11.26 -6.17 -8.38
CA LEU A 14 -9.90 -6.66 -8.18
C LEU A 14 -9.76 -7.64 -7.01
N GLN A 15 -10.60 -7.52 -5.98
CA GLN A 15 -10.55 -8.33 -4.77
C GLN A 15 -10.46 -9.85 -5.03
N PRO A 16 -11.24 -10.46 -5.96
CA PRO A 16 -11.14 -11.89 -6.24
C PRO A 16 -9.84 -12.29 -6.99
N LEU A 17 -9.17 -11.34 -7.65
CA LEU A 17 -7.93 -11.59 -8.38
C LEU A 17 -6.70 -11.54 -7.46
N ILE A 18 -6.83 -10.94 -6.28
CA ILE A 18 -5.74 -10.82 -5.31
C ILE A 18 -5.64 -12.13 -4.54
N PRO A 19 -4.48 -12.82 -4.56
CA PRO A 19 -4.31 -14.06 -3.82
C PRO A 19 -4.40 -13.82 -2.32
N VAL A 20 -5.07 -14.74 -1.62
CA VAL A 20 -5.19 -14.69 -0.16
C VAL A 20 -3.77 -14.68 0.46
N PRO A 21 -3.47 -13.75 1.39
CA PRO A 21 -2.14 -13.65 1.96
C PRO A 21 -1.81 -14.93 2.75
N LYS A 22 -0.64 -15.51 2.46
CA LYS A 22 -0.09 -16.64 3.22
C LYS A 22 0.09 -16.24 4.69
N LYS A 23 -0.15 -17.18 5.61
CA LYS A 23 0.11 -16.99 7.04
C LYS A 23 1.56 -16.56 7.26
N ARG A 24 1.76 -15.54 8.09
CA ARG A 24 3.09 -14.99 8.37
C ARG A 24 3.91 -16.01 9.15
N SER A 25 5.17 -16.20 8.76
CA SER A 25 6.10 -17.05 9.52
C SER A 25 6.28 -16.49 10.93
N PHE A 26 6.16 -17.36 11.92
CA PHE A 26 6.35 -17.00 13.33
C PHE A 26 7.81 -16.63 13.65
N ARG A 27 8.77 -17.33 13.02
CA ARG A 27 10.19 -17.19 13.33
C ARG A 27 10.79 -15.89 12.79
N ASN A 28 10.46 -15.55 11.54
CA ASN A 28 10.99 -14.37 10.85
C ASN A 28 9.84 -13.54 10.24
N PRO A 29 9.12 -12.77 11.06
CA PRO A 29 8.06 -11.91 10.60
C PRO A 29 8.68 -10.65 9.98
N GLY A 30 9.07 -10.70 8.70
CA GLY A 30 9.64 -9.56 7.94
C GLY A 30 8.72 -8.32 7.86
N ARG A 31 8.84 -7.44 6.87
CA ARG A 31 7.97 -6.24 6.78
C ARG A 31 6.48 -6.62 6.77
N LYS A 32 5.65 -5.90 7.54
CA LYS A 32 4.19 -6.06 7.50
C LYS A 32 3.71 -5.73 6.08
N ARG A 33 2.77 -6.52 5.57
CA ARG A 33 2.09 -6.21 4.30
C ARG A 33 1.34 -4.90 4.47
N LEU A 34 1.37 -4.09 3.41
CA LEU A 34 0.55 -2.91 3.28
C LEU A 34 -0.87 -3.32 2.90
N GLU A 35 -1.83 -2.45 3.22
CA GLU A 35 -3.21 -2.62 2.76
C GLU A 35 -3.26 -2.63 1.23
N ASP A 36 -4.05 -3.54 0.65
CA ASP A 36 -4.17 -3.71 -0.80
C ASP A 36 -4.56 -2.39 -1.50
N ARG A 37 -5.44 -1.61 -0.86
CA ARG A 37 -5.88 -0.30 -1.39
C ARG A 37 -4.73 0.68 -1.54
N GLN A 38 -3.84 0.72 -0.56
CA GLN A 38 -2.70 1.64 -0.55
C GLN A 38 -1.69 1.22 -1.62
N THR A 39 -1.44 -0.08 -1.73
CA THR A 39 -0.58 -0.67 -2.75
C THR A 39 -1.08 -0.36 -4.16
N LEU A 40 -2.38 -0.58 -4.43
CA LEU A 40 -3.00 -0.29 -5.72
C LEU A 40 -2.94 1.20 -6.08
N THR A 41 -3.15 2.08 -5.09
CA THR A 41 -3.03 3.53 -5.31
C THR A 41 -1.61 3.91 -5.73
N GLY A 42 -0.58 3.33 -5.08
CA GLY A 42 0.82 3.52 -5.46
C GLY A 42 1.15 3.02 -6.85
N ILE A 43 0.66 1.83 -7.23
CA ILE A 43 0.86 1.26 -8.57
C ILE A 43 0.26 2.18 -9.64
N ILE A 44 -1.00 2.60 -9.47
CA ILE A 44 -1.68 3.50 -10.42
C ILE A 44 -0.95 4.84 -10.52
N PHE A 45 -0.43 5.36 -9.41
CA PHE A 45 0.33 6.60 -9.39
C PHE A 45 1.63 6.50 -10.22
N VAL A 46 2.41 5.43 -10.00
CA VAL A 46 3.62 5.16 -10.79
C VAL A 46 3.30 5.06 -12.28
N LEU A 47 2.25 4.31 -12.64
CA LEU A 47 1.83 4.16 -14.02
C LEU A 47 1.38 5.48 -14.65
N ARG A 48 0.66 6.33 -13.90
CA ARG A 48 0.14 7.60 -14.39
C ARG A 48 1.20 8.67 -14.57
N PHE A 49 2.18 8.74 -13.66
CA PHE A 49 3.18 9.80 -13.66
C PHE A 49 4.54 9.36 -14.19
N ASN A 50 4.73 8.05 -14.44
CA ASN A 50 5.98 7.45 -14.89
C ASN A 50 7.18 7.76 -13.96
N ILE A 51 6.92 7.78 -12.65
CA ILE A 51 7.89 8.14 -11.62
C ILE A 51 8.39 6.85 -10.95
N PRO A 52 9.69 6.71 -10.64
CA PRO A 52 10.21 5.56 -9.92
C PRO A 52 9.63 5.45 -8.50
N TRP A 53 9.57 4.22 -7.95
CA TRP A 53 9.02 3.96 -6.62
C TRP A 53 9.65 4.79 -5.48
N ASN A 54 10.93 5.17 -5.61
CA ASN A 54 11.64 5.98 -4.62
C ASN A 54 11.18 7.45 -4.57
N GLN A 55 10.53 7.94 -5.64
CA GLN A 55 10.06 9.32 -5.76
C GLN A 55 8.55 9.44 -5.50
N LEU A 56 7.89 8.34 -5.12
CA LEU A 56 6.49 8.39 -4.71
C LEU A 56 6.36 9.27 -3.46
N PRO A 57 5.46 10.27 -3.46
CA PRO A 57 5.24 11.09 -2.27
C PRO A 57 4.83 10.20 -1.10
N ARG A 58 5.43 10.42 0.08
CA ARG A 58 5.26 9.57 1.29
C ARG A 58 3.79 9.43 1.74
N ARG A 59 2.93 10.35 1.30
CA ARG A 59 1.48 10.34 1.57
C ARG A 59 0.71 9.31 0.74
N ILE A 60 1.30 8.79 -0.33
CA ILE A 60 0.73 7.81 -1.27
C ILE A 60 1.58 6.52 -1.30
N GLY A 61 2.90 6.65 -1.23
CA GLY A 61 3.84 5.54 -1.10
C GLY A 61 4.19 5.30 0.36
N LEU A 62 3.70 4.20 0.93
CA LEU A 62 4.12 3.70 2.24
C LEU A 62 5.53 3.11 2.23
N TRP A 63 6.52 3.92 1.86
CA TRP A 63 7.93 3.52 1.95
C TRP A 63 8.61 4.00 3.25
N LEU A 64 7.93 4.79 4.10
CA LEU A 64 8.45 5.22 5.41
C LEU A 64 7.35 5.48 6.46
N CYS A 65 6.48 4.52 6.78
CA CYS A 65 5.68 4.65 8.00
C CYS A 65 5.47 3.31 8.71
N SER A 66 6.49 2.90 9.45
CA SER A 66 6.34 2.08 10.65
C SER A 66 7.11 2.68 11.83
N GLN A 67 7.32 4.01 11.86
CA GLN A 67 8.05 4.65 12.96
C GLN A 67 7.49 5.97 13.52
N LEU A 68 6.32 6.48 13.08
CA LEU A 68 5.74 7.69 13.70
C LEU A 68 4.23 7.55 13.99
N SER A 69 3.86 6.42 14.60
CA SER A 69 2.62 6.32 15.37
C SER A 69 2.83 5.45 16.60
N THR A 70 3.88 5.75 17.36
CA THR A 70 3.78 5.75 18.81
C THR A 70 3.85 7.22 19.22
N PRO A 71 2.86 7.78 19.93
CA PRO A 71 3.15 8.99 20.69
C PRO A 71 4.29 8.66 21.63
N PHE A 72 5.25 9.57 21.80
CA PHE A 72 6.30 9.45 22.79
C PHE A 72 5.70 9.03 24.15
N THR A 73 5.94 7.78 24.54
CA THR A 73 6.35 7.36 25.88
C THR A 73 7.32 6.21 25.68
#